data_AF-A0A5D6XMZ9-F1
#
_entry.id   AF-A0A5D6XMZ9-F1
#
_cell.length_a   1.000
_cell.length_b   1.000
_cell.length_c   1.000
_cell.angle_alpha   90.00
_cell.angle_beta   90.00
_cell.angle_gamma   90.00
#
_symmetry.space_group_name_H-M   'P 1'
#
loop_
_entity.id
_entity.type
_entity.pdbx_description
1 polymer ?
#
loop_
_entity_poly.entity_id
_entity_poly.type
_entity_poly.pdbx_seq_one_letter_code
_entity_poly.pdbx_strand_id
1 'polypeptide(L)' 'MPRETLAEFDFSVRARLASSALCGGLREPSVALKLHLRREDADADAAERHVMLELDETQLARLLDACAAVAKELARET' A
#
# COMPACT_ATOMS: atom_id res chain seq x y z
N MET A 1 8.48 -9.37 -19.18
CA MET A 1 7.67 -9.32 -17.95
C MET A 1 6.41 -8.57 -18.32
N PRO A 2 5.20 -9.12 -18.12
CA PRO A 2 3.97 -8.38 -18.39
C PRO A 2 3.95 -7.11 -17.55
N ARG A 3 3.56 -5.99 -18.16
CA ARG A 3 3.54 -4.69 -17.50
C ARG A 3 2.21 -4.54 -16.76
N GLU A 4 2.29 -4.20 -15.47
CA GLU A 4 1.13 -4.00 -14.61
C GLU A 4 1.05 -2.53 -14.20
N THR A 5 -0.16 -1.97 -14.19
CA THR A 5 -0.46 -0.63 -13.72
C THR A 5 -1.36 -0.69 -12.49
N LEU A 6 -1.15 0.25 -11.57
CA LEU A 6 -2.05 0.44 -10.44
C LEU A 6 -3.33 1.11 -10.95
N ALA A 7 -4.45 0.39 -10.91
CA ALA A 7 -5.74 0.91 -11.33
C ALA A 7 -6.50 1.59 -10.18
N GLU A 8 -6.49 0.96 -9.01
CA GLU A 8 -7.19 1.43 -7.81
C GLU A 8 -6.42 1.00 -6.55
N PHE A 9 -6.64 1.70 -5.44
CA PHE A 9 -6.19 1.25 -4.13
C PHE A 9 -7.20 1.59 -3.04
N ASP A 10 -7.27 0.71 -2.04
CA ASP A 10 -8.04 0.91 -0.80
C ASP A 10 -7.10 0.81 0.41
N PHE A 11 -7.46 1.46 1.51
CA PHE A 11 -6.73 1.29 2.77
C PHE A 11 -7.67 1.20 3.98
N SER A 12 -7.18 0.53 5.03
CA SER A 12 -7.85 0.48 6.33
C SER A 12 -6.81 0.60 7.45
N VAL A 13 -7.11 1.44 8.44
CA VAL A 13 -6.29 1.54 9.66
C VAL A 13 -6.71 0.45 10.63
N ARG A 14 -5.75 -0.30 11.14
CA ARG A 14 -5.93 -1.40 12.10
C ARG A 14 -5.13 -1.08 13.36
N ALA A 15 -5.65 -1.48 14.51
CA ALA A 15 -4.88 -1.48 15.74
C ALA A 15 -4.69 -2.94 16.15
N ARG A 16 -3.47 -3.47 16.01
CA ARG A 16 -3.15 -4.79 16.53
C ARG A 16 -2.97 -4.67 18.04
N LEU A 17 -3.77 -5.43 18.78
CA LEU A 17 -3.53 -5.66 20.19
C LEU A 17 -2.45 -6.73 20.27
N ALA A 18 -1.23 -6.37 20.70
CA ALA A 18 -0.19 -7.36 20.95
C ALA A 18 -0.73 -8.39 21.96
N SER A 19 -0.76 -9.67 21.58
CA SER A 19 -1.43 -10.73 22.37
C SER A 19 -0.64 -11.22 23.57
N SER A 20 0.53 -10.62 23.88
CA SER A 20 1.29 -10.98 25.06
C SER A 20 0.77 -10.20 26.27
N ALA A 21 0.13 -10.93 27.19
CA ALA A 21 -0.23 -10.45 28.53
C ALA A 21 0.97 -9.88 29.34
N LEU A 22 2.19 -10.02 28.82
CA LEU A 22 3.44 -9.54 29.39
C LEU A 22 3.86 -8.14 28.92
N CYS A 23 3.23 -7.58 27.87
CA CYS A 23 3.64 -6.30 27.28
C CYS A 23 2.70 -5.11 27.59
N GLY A 24 1.84 -5.21 28.61
CA GLY A 24 1.10 -4.03 29.11
C GLY A 24 0.13 -3.38 28.13
N GLY A 25 -0.35 -4.10 27.11
CA GLY A 25 -1.40 -3.61 26.20
C GLY A 25 -0.94 -2.59 25.16
N LEU A 26 0.34 -2.61 24.77
CA LEU A 26 0.84 -1.81 23.64
C LEU A 26 0.03 -2.14 22.37
N ARG A 27 -0.74 -1.13 21.92
CA ARG A 27 -1.44 -1.13 20.63
C ARG A 27 -0.43 -0.72 19.58
N GLU A 28 -0.17 -1.60 18.62
CA GLU A 28 0.63 -1.24 17.45
C GLU A 28 -0.33 -0.94 16.30
N PRO A 29 -0.49 0.34 15.91
CA PRO A 29 -1.28 0.68 14.74
C PRO A 29 -0.57 0.16 13.48
N SER A 30 -1.34 -0.40 12.56
CA SER A 30 -0.90 -0.78 11.23
C SER A 30 -1.91 -0.29 10.19
N VAL A 31 -1.46 -0.16 8.94
CA VAL A 31 -2.34 0.15 7.80
C VAL A 31 -2.32 -1.04 6.85
N ALA A 32 -3.50 -1.60 6.60
CA ALA A 32 -3.68 -2.57 5.54
C ALA A 32 -4.02 -1.84 4.23
N LEU A 33 -3.14 -1.97 3.24
CA LEU A 33 -3.23 -1.37 1.92
C LEU A 33 -3.53 -2.45 0.89
N LYS A 34 -4.62 -2.28 0.14
CA LYS A 34 -5.02 -3.17 -0.95
C LYS A 34 -4.79 -2.45 -2.28
N LEU A 35 -3.97 -3.04 -3.14
CA LEU A 35 -3.65 -2.53 -4.46
C LEU A 35 -4.35 -3.39 -5.52
N HIS A 36 -5.03 -2.73 -6.45
CA HIS A 36 -5.66 -3.36 -7.60
C HIS A 36 -4.79 -3.12 -8.84
N LEU A 37 -4.18 -4.19 -9.33
CA LEU A 37 -3.25 -4.15 -10.46
C LEU A 37 -3.94 -4.69 -11.70
N ARG A 38 -3.88 -3.92 -12.78
CA ARG A 38 -4.32 -4.33 -14.10
C ARG A 38 -3.13 -4.56 -15.00
N ARG A 39 -3.20 -5.59 -15.81
CA ARG A 39 -2.17 -5.89 -16.80
C ARG A 39 -2.43 -5.04 -18.04
N GLU A 40 -1.42 -4.33 -18.54
CA GLU A 40 -1.57 -3.42 -19.68
C GLU A 40 -1.93 -4.17 -20.98
N ASP A 41 -1.42 -5.39 -21.15
CA ASP A 41 -1.55 -6.18 -22.38
C ASP A 41 -2.74 -7.15 -22.37
N ALA A 42 -3.77 -6.87 -21.58
CA ALA A 42 -4.82 -7.84 -21.33
C ALA A 42 -6.19 -7.23 -21.64
N ASP A 43 -7.05 -8.02 -22.29
CA ASP A 43 -8.41 -7.61 -22.67
C ASP A 43 -9.21 -7.10 -21.46
N ALA A 44 -10.30 -6.38 -21.70
CA ALA A 44 -11.15 -5.83 -20.63
C ALA A 44 -11.66 -6.89 -19.63
N ASP A 45 -11.64 -8.18 -20.00
CA ASP A 45 -11.98 -9.34 -19.16
C ASP A 45 -10.78 -9.99 -18.44
N ALA A 46 -9.59 -9.43 -18.56
CA ALA A 46 -8.41 -9.98 -17.93
C ALA A 46 -8.47 -9.87 -16.40
N ALA A 47 -8.10 -10.97 -15.74
CA ALA A 47 -8.15 -11.09 -14.28
C ALA A 47 -7.34 -9.98 -13.59
N GLU A 48 -8.04 -9.16 -12.80
CA GLU A 48 -7.43 -8.16 -11.93
C GLU A 48 -6.65 -8.86 -10.80
N ARG A 49 -5.43 -8.38 -10.55
CA ARG A 49 -4.56 -8.91 -9.49
C ARG A 49 -4.67 -8.00 -8.27
N HIS A 50 -5.02 -8.58 -7.13
CA HIS A 50 -5.04 -7.87 -5.85
C HIS A 50 -3.79 -8.17 -5.03
N VAL A 51 -3.12 -7.13 -4.54
CA VAL A 51 -1.99 -7.24 -3.60
C VAL A 51 -2.39 -6.60 -2.28
N MET A 52 -2.24 -7.34 -1.18
CA MET A 52 -2.48 -6.84 0.17
C MET A 52 -1.15 -6.66 0.89
N LEU A 53 -0.92 -5.45 1.41
CA LEU A 53 0.24 -5.11 2.24
C LEU A 53 -0.27 -4.69 3.61
N GLU A 54 0.49 -5.02 4.65
CA GLU A 54 0.27 -4.45 5.97
C GLU A 54 1.53 -3.71 6.38
N LEU A 55 1.34 -2.43 6.69
CA LEU A 55 2.41 -1.48 6.94
C LEU A 55 2.36 -1.04 8.39
N ASP A 56 3.49 -1.10 9.10
CA ASP A 56 3.65 -0.37 10.34
C ASP A 56 3.84 1.14 10.07
N GLU A 57 3.89 1.94 11.14
CA GLU A 57 4.06 3.39 11.04
C GLU A 57 5.34 3.81 10.29
N THR A 58 6.45 3.11 10.52
CA THR A 58 7.74 3.43 9.88
C THR A 58 7.70 3.12 8.40
N GLN A 59 7.09 2.00 8.02
CA GLN A 59 6.93 1.59 6.62
C GLN A 59 5.97 2.52 5.88
N LEU A 60 4.88 2.93 6.51
CA LEU A 60 3.94 3.89 5.94
C LEU A 60 4.59 5.26 5.72
N ALA A 61 5.32 5.78 6.71
CA ALA A 61 6.03 7.05 6.57
C ALA A 61 7.00 7.05 5.39
N ARG A 62 7.80 5.98 5.25
CA ARG A 62 8.72 5.81 4.12
C ARG A 62 8.02 5.74 2.77
N LEU A 63 6.88 5.05 2.71
CA LEU A 63 6.07 4.99 1.48
C LEU A 63 5.57 6.38 1.08
N LEU A 64 5.04 7.14 2.04
CA LEU A 64 4.55 8.50 1.79
C LEU A 64 5.65 9.46 1.35
N ASP A 65 6.84 9.37 1.97
CA ASP A 65 8.01 10.15 1.56
C ASP A 65 8.43 9.83 0.12
N ALA A 66 8.44 8.55 -0.25
CA ALA A 66 8.74 8.11 -1.61
C ALA A 66 7.72 8.65 -2.62
N CYS A 67 6.42 8.56 -2.32
CA CYS A 67 5.36 9.12 -3.16
C CYS A 67 5.50 10.65 -3.31
N ALA A 68 5.84 11.36 -2.22
CA ALA A 68 6.06 12.80 -2.26
C ALA A 68 7.28 13.18 -3.12
N ALA A 69 8.34 12.37 -3.12
CA ALA A 69 9.49 12.57 -4.00
C ALA A 69 9.11 12.41 -5.47
N VAL A 70 8.41 11.33 -5.82
CA VAL A 70 7.93 11.09 -7.21
C VAL A 70 6.99 12.21 -7.66
N ALA A 71 6.07 12.67 -6.80
CA ALA A 71 5.18 13.78 -7.12
C ALA A 71 5.93 15.09 -7.40
N LYS A 72 7.00 15.38 -6.65
CA LYS A 72 7.86 16.54 -6.89
C LYS A 72 8.64 16.43 -8.20
N GLU A 73 9.09 15.23 -8.57
CA GLU A 73 9.77 14.99 -9.84
C GLU A 73 8.82 15.19 -11.02
N LEU A 74 7.63 14.59 -10.97
CA LEU A 74 6.58 14.76 -11.99
C LEU A 74 6.16 16.24 -12.16
N ALA A 75 6.06 16.99 -11.06
CA ALA A 75 5.71 18.41 -11.10
C ALA A 75 6.83 19.32 -11.67
N ARG A 76 8.07 18.83 -11.78
CA ARG A 76 9.18 19.58 -12.41
C ARG A 76 9.28 19.32 -13.92
N GLU A 77 8.67 18.24 -14.40
CA GLU A 77 8.63 17.84 -15.81
C GLU A 77 7.42 18.42 -16.57
N THR A 78 6.58 19.21 -15.89
CA THR A 78 5.42 19.94 -16.44
C THR A 78 5.66 21.43 -16.47
#